data_AF-A0A641AK53-F1
#
_entry.id   AF-A0A641AK53-F1
#
_cell.length_a   1.000
_cell.length_b   1.000
_cell.length_c   1.000
_cell.angle_alpha   90.00
_cell.angle_beta   90.00
_cell.angle_gamma   90.00
#
_symmetry.space_group_name_H-M   'P 1'
#
loop_
_entity.id
_entity.type
_entity.pdbx_description
1 polymer ?
#
loop_
_entity_poly.entity_id
_entity_poly.type
_entity_poly.pdbx_seq_one_letter_code
_entity_poly.pdbx_strand_id
1 'polypeptide(L)' 'MSEQHDEVGPMDAPDTIPLEVPVTGHVAIDEALERLSRIDGLDISLHPEEFDAVHGVLRESLANAGRDGVAPESP' A
#
# COMPACT_ATOMS: atom_id res chain seq x y z
N MET A 1 -31.72 -24.12 -26.27
CA MET A 1 -30.86 -23.82 -25.12
C MET A 1 -29.74 -22.95 -25.67
N SER A 2 -29.87 -21.63 -25.50
CA SER A 2 -28.91 -20.66 -26.01
C SER A 2 -28.34 -19.94 -24.80
N GLU A 3 -27.27 -20.49 -24.25
CA GLU A 3 -26.41 -19.77 -23.31
C GLU A 3 -25.52 -18.86 -24.16
N GLN A 4 -25.91 -17.59 -24.25
CA GLN A 4 -25.05 -16.52 -24.73
C GLN A 4 -23.99 -16.31 -23.65
N HIS A 5 -22.79 -16.84 -23.87
CA HIS A 5 -21.60 -16.39 -23.15
C HIS A 5 -21.34 -14.94 -23.58
N ASP A 6 -21.85 -14.03 -22.75
CA ASP A 6 -21.55 -12.61 -22.76
C ASP A 6 -20.02 -12.46 -22.72
N GLU A 7 -19.47 -11.81 -23.75
CA GLU A 7 -18.05 -11.48 -23.81
C GLU A 7 -17.65 -10.68 -22.58
N VAL A 8 -16.74 -11.23 -21.78
CA VAL A 8 -15.91 -10.41 -20.88
C VAL A 8 -15.02 -9.54 -21.77
N GLY A 9 -15.54 -8.39 -22.19
CA GLY A 9 -14.75 -7.34 -22.83
C GLY A 9 -13.51 -7.03 -21.98
N PRO A 10 -12.38 -6.63 -22.59
CA PRO A 10 -11.16 -6.38 -21.84
C PRO A 10 -11.48 -5.38 -20.73
N MET A 11 -11.34 -5.81 -19.47
CA MET A 11 -11.37 -4.91 -18.33
C MET A 11 -10.24 -3.92 -18.56
N ASP A 12 -10.62 -2.72 -18.99
CA ASP A 12 -9.75 -1.54 -19.06
C ASP A 12 -9.09 -1.45 -17.68
N ALA A 13 -7.79 -1.79 -17.61
CA ALA A 13 -7.05 -1.67 -16.38
C ALA A 13 -7.16 -0.20 -15.96
N PRO A 14 -7.50 0.10 -14.69
CA PRO A 14 -7.64 1.49 -14.28
C PRO A 14 -6.32 2.20 -14.61
N ASP A 15 -6.42 3.33 -15.31
CA ASP A 15 -5.30 4.20 -15.65
C ASP A 15 -4.53 4.48 -14.36
N THR A 16 -3.39 3.79 -14.18
CA THR A 16 -2.55 3.92 -12.99
C THR A 16 -1.80 5.23 -13.13
N ILE A 17 -2.44 6.31 -12.69
CA ILE A 17 -1.80 7.62 -12.65
C ILE A 17 -0.54 7.48 -11.78
N PRO A 18 0.66 7.83 -12.28
CA PRO A 18 1.85 7.86 -11.46
C PRO A 18 1.63 8.87 -10.34
N LEU A 19 1.36 8.38 -9.13
CA LEU A 19 1.22 9.20 -7.95
C LEU A 19 2.63 9.52 -7.45
N GLU A 20 3.08 10.77 -7.63
CA GLU A 20 4.29 11.24 -6.95
C GLU A 20 3.99 11.32 -5.45
N VAL A 21 4.39 10.27 -4.71
CA VAL A 21 4.23 10.22 -3.27
C VAL A 21 5.32 11.10 -2.65
N PRO A 22 4.97 12.22 -1.98
CA PRO A 22 5.96 13.05 -1.33
C PRO A 22 6.63 12.31 -0.19
N VAL A 23 7.94 12.53 -0.02
CA VAL A 23 8.73 11.96 1.06
C VAL A 23 8.17 12.43 2.41
N THR A 24 7.84 11.48 3.27
CA THR A 24 7.24 11.72 4.59
C THR A 24 8.26 12.10 5.65
N GLY A 25 9.56 11.96 5.34
CA GLY A 25 10.67 12.21 6.25
C GLY A 25 10.94 11.05 7.21
N HIS A 26 10.22 9.94 7.06
CA HIS A 26 10.35 8.73 7.85
C HIS A 26 10.87 7.62 6.94
N VAL A 27 12.17 7.31 7.05
CA VAL A 27 12.88 6.36 6.16
C VAL A 27 12.11 5.05 5.99
N ALA A 28 11.59 4.47 7.08
CA ALA A 28 10.84 3.21 7.02
C ALA A 28 9.52 3.32 6.24
N ILE A 29 8.81 4.46 6.35
CA ILE A 29 7.57 4.71 5.61
C ILE A 29 7.88 4.96 4.14
N ASP A 30 8.91 5.77 3.87
CA ASP A 30 9.32 6.11 2.51
C ASP A 30 9.79 4.86 1.74
N GLU A 31 10.56 3.98 2.38
CA GLU A 31 10.95 2.68 1.83
C GLU A 31 9.76 1.76 1.59
N ALA A 32 8.77 1.74 2.50
CA ALA A 32 7.58 0.91 2.35
C ALA A 32 6.69 1.38 1.19
N LEU A 33 6.51 2.70 1.03
CA LEU A 33 5.77 3.30 -0.08
C LEU A 33 6.48 3.07 -1.42
N GLU A 34 7.81 3.13 -1.44
CA GLU A 34 8.60 2.82 -2.64
C GLU A 34 8.42 1.35 -3.05
N ARG A 35 8.40 0.42 -2.10
CA ARG A 35 8.13 -1.00 -2.39
C ARG A 35 6.72 -1.20 -2.95
N LEU A 36 5.73 -0.55 -2.35
CA LEU A 36 4.34 -0.60 -2.84
C LEU A 36 4.22 -0.09 -4.28
N SER A 37 4.94 0.99 -4.62
CA SER A 37 4.95 1.53 -5.98
C SER A 37 5.54 0.57 -7.02
N ARG A 38 6.30 -0.45 -6.61
CA ARG A 38 6.89 -1.46 -7.51
C ARG A 38 6.10 -2.76 -7.55
N ILE A 39 5.00 -2.87 -6.81
CA ILE A 39 4.26 -4.13 -6.67
C ILE A 39 3.74 -4.65 -8.02
N ASP A 40 3.37 -3.77 -8.95
CA ASP A 40 2.97 -4.13 -10.32
C ASP A 40 4.06 -4.89 -11.10
N GLY A 41 5.34 -4.74 -10.73
CA GLY A 41 6.45 -5.48 -11.32
C GLY A 41 6.67 -6.88 -10.70
N LEU A 42 5.95 -7.23 -9.64
CA LEU A 42 6.04 -8.51 -8.96
C LEU A 42 4.96 -9.47 -9.44
N ASP A 43 5.18 -10.77 -9.22
CA ASP A 43 4.16 -11.78 -9.48
C ASP A 43 2.92 -11.50 -8.62
N ILE A 44 1.73 -11.55 -9.24
CA ILE A 44 0.46 -11.21 -8.58
C ILE A 44 0.18 -12.11 -7.36
N SER A 45 0.74 -13.33 -7.35
CA SER A 45 0.60 -14.26 -6.22
C SER A 45 1.32 -13.74 -4.96
N LEU A 46 2.29 -12.84 -5.12
CA LEU A 46 3.07 -12.23 -4.03
C LEU A 46 2.51 -10.88 -3.57
N HIS A 47 1.61 -10.26 -4.36
CA HIS A 47 0.98 -8.98 -4.01
C HIS A 47 0.37 -8.95 -2.60
N PRO A 48 -0.41 -9.95 -2.15
CA PRO A 48 -1.00 -9.89 -0.81
C PRO A 48 0.07 -9.91 0.29
N GLU A 49 1.13 -10.68 0.14
CA GLU A 49 2.23 -10.75 1.12
C GLU A 49 3.00 -9.43 1.18
N GLU A 50 3.35 -8.88 0.02
CA GLU A 50 4.06 -7.60 -0.08
C GLU A 50 3.21 -6.43 0.44
N PHE A 51 1.92 -6.43 0.13
CA PHE A 51 0.97 -5.44 0.64
C PHE A 51 0.87 -5.52 2.17
N ASP A 52 0.70 -6.72 2.73
CA ASP A 52 0.64 -6.92 4.19
C ASP A 52 1.94 -6.46 4.89
N ALA A 53 3.11 -6.73 4.28
CA ALA A 53 4.40 -6.28 4.81
C ALA A 53 4.49 -4.75 4.88
N VAL A 54 4.12 -4.05 3.78
CA VAL A 54 4.06 -2.58 3.73
C VAL A 54 3.07 -2.06 4.78
N HIS A 55 1.88 -2.65 4.85
CA HIS A 55 0.83 -2.22 5.78
C HIS A 55 1.24 -2.43 7.25
N GLY A 56 2.05 -3.46 7.55
CA GLY A 56 2.65 -3.69 8.86
C GLY A 56 3.59 -2.56 9.29
N VAL A 57 4.50 -2.14 8.39
CA VAL A 57 5.44 -1.03 8.65
C VAL A 57 4.69 0.29 8.88
N LEU A 58 3.67 0.56 8.08
CA LEU A 58 2.84 1.77 8.24
C LEU A 58 2.10 1.76 9.58
N ARG A 59 1.51 0.61 9.96
CA ARG A 59 0.81 0.46 11.23
C ARG A 59 1.74 0.62 12.42
N GLU A 60 2.93 0.02 12.37
CA GLU A 60 3.93 0.15 13.42
C GLU A 60 4.42 1.60 13.55
N SER A 61 4.71 2.25 12.43
CA SER A 61 5.15 3.65 12.40
C SER A 61 4.09 4.58 12.99
N LEU A 62 2.81 4.37 12.65
CA LEU A 62 1.68 5.12 13.23
C LEU A 62 1.51 4.83 14.73
N ALA A 63 1.65 3.57 15.15
CA ALA A 63 1.54 3.19 16.55
C ALA A 63 2.67 3.80 17.40
N ASN A 64 3.89 3.87 16.86
CA ASN A 64 5.04 4.49 17.51
C ASN A 64 4.91 6.02 17.58
N ALA A 65 4.44 6.67 16.50
CA ALA A 65 4.17 8.11 16.49
C ALA A 65 3.12 8.51 17.54
N GLY A 66 2.10 7.68 17.75
CA GLY A 66 1.10 7.88 18.82
C GLY A 66 1.63 7.67 20.24
N ARG A 67 2.80 7.02 20.40
CA ARG A 67 3.42 6.75 21.70
C ARG A 67 4.41 7.83 22.13
N ASP A 68 5.07 8.49 21.18
CA ASP A 68 6.04 9.56 21.41
C ASP A 68 5.38 10.89 21.83
N GLY A 69 4.08 11.06 21.55
CA GLY A 69 3.30 12.25 21.92
C GLY A 69 2.67 12.25 23.32
N VAL A 70 2.78 11.16 24.10
CA VAL A 70 2.29 11.12 25.48
C VAL A 70 3.45 11.34 26.43
N ALA A 71 3.95 12.59 26.48
CA ALA A 71 4.61 13.04 27.70
C ALA A 71 3.57 12.96 28.83
N PRO A 72 3.85 12.30 29.97
CA PRO A 72 2.93 12.32 31.09
C PRO A 72 2.82 13.78 31.57
N GLU A 73 1.65 14.39 31.42
CA GLU A 73 1.34 15.62 32.14
C GLU A 73 1.35 15.27 33.64
N SER A 74 2.40 15.70 34.35
CA SER A 74 2.43 15.85 35.81
C SER A 74 2.31 17.34 36.11
N PRO A 75 1.49 17.78 37.08
CA PRO A 75 1.48 17.31 38.47
C PRO A 75 0.15 16.76 39.01
#